data_AF-A0A7C5G6L0-F1
#
_entry.id   AF-A0A7C5G6L0-F1
#
_cell.length_a   1.000
_cell.length_b   1.000
_cell.length_c   1.000
_cell.angle_alpha   90.00
_cell.angle_beta   90.00
_cell.angle_gamma   90.00
#
_symmetry.space_group_name_H-M   'P 1'
#
loop_
_entity.id
_entity.type
_entity.pdbx_description
1 polymer ?
#
loop_
_entity_poly.entity_id
_entity_poly.type
_entity_poly.pdbx_seq_one_letter_code
_entity_poly.pdbx_strand_id
1 'polypeptide(L)' 'KEGLLTQLGVVLDSRGNVETANYQTAIPGVFSAGDMRRGQSLVVRAIAEGKECAAAVILQL' A
#
# COMPACT_ATOMS: atom_id res chain seq x y z
N LYS A 1 -10.86 12.15 -13.87
CA LYS A 1 -10.85 10.71 -14.23
C LYS A 1 -11.09 9.95 -12.93
N GLU A 2 -12.28 9.37 -12.77
CA GLU A 2 -12.53 8.47 -11.65
C GLU A 2 -11.66 7.23 -11.83
N GLY A 3 -10.74 7.01 -10.88
CA GLY A 3 -9.89 5.82 -10.83
C GLY A 3 -10.26 4.97 -9.62
N LEU A 4 -9.85 3.70 -9.64
CA LEU A 4 -10.08 2.74 -8.55
C LEU A 4 -9.68 3.31 -7.18
N LEU A 5 -8.56 4.02 -7.10
CA LEU A 5 -8.07 4.61 -5.85
C LEU A 5 -8.98 5.73 -5.33
N THR A 6 -9.55 6.54 -6.23
CA THR A 6 -10.53 7.58 -5.90
C THR A 6 -11.84 6.97 -5.41
N GLN A 7 -12.26 5.85 -6.01
CA GLN A 7 -13.47 5.12 -5.60
C GLN A 7 -13.30 4.41 -4.25
N LEU A 8 -12.11 3.87 -3.96
CA LEU A 8 -11.80 3.31 -2.65
C LEU A 8 -11.66 4.38 -1.56
N GLY A 9 -11.35 5.64 -1.92
CA GLY A 9 -11.15 6.71 -0.94
C GLY A 9 -9.82 6.63 -0.19
N VAL A 10 -8.81 5.97 -0.77
CA VAL A 10 -7.47 5.90 -0.17
C VAL A 10 -6.76 7.25 -0.24
N VAL A 11 -6.01 7.57 0.81
CA VAL A 11 -5.19 8.78 0.88
C VAL A 11 -3.90 8.55 0.12
N LEU A 12 -3.47 9.57 -0.64
CA LEU A 12 -2.22 9.55 -1.39
C LEU A 12 -1.20 10.49 -0.76
N ASP A 13 0.08 10.11 -0.82
CA ASP A 13 1.19 10.96 -0.43
C ASP A 13 1.43 12.09 -1.46
N SER A 14 2.35 13.00 -1.15
CA SER A 14 2.73 14.11 -2.04
C SER A 14 3.32 13.67 -3.39
N ARG A 15 3.71 12.39 -3.53
CA ARG A 15 4.26 11.79 -4.75
C ARG A 15 3.19 11.01 -5.53
N GLY A 16 1.96 10.92 -5.03
CA GLY A 16 0.85 10.19 -5.63
C GLY A 16 0.84 8.68 -5.34
N ASN A 17 1.65 8.20 -4.40
CA ASN A 17 1.59 6.82 -3.93
C ASN A 17 0.52 6.68 -2.84
N VAL A 18 0.02 5.47 -2.62
CA VAL A 18 -0.91 5.19 -1.52
C VAL A 18 -0.20 5.37 -0.19
N GLU A 19 -0.73 6.25 0.64
CA GLU A 19 -0.21 6.48 1.99
C GLU A 19 -0.57 5.30 2.90
N THR A 20 0.40 4.84 3.67
CA THR A 20 0.24 3.70 4.57
C THR A 20 1.01 3.87 5.87
N ALA A 21 0.47 3.37 6.97
CA ALA A 21 1.19 3.09 8.21
C ALA A 21 1.30 1.57 8.38
N ASN A 22 2.51 1.01 8.50
CA ASN A 22 2.74 -0.44 8.58
C ASN A 22 1.97 -1.24 7.50
N TYR A 23 2.05 -0.79 6.24
CA TYR A 23 1.36 -1.37 5.07
C TYR A 23 -0.17 -1.16 5.04
N GLN A 24 -0.80 -0.74 6.13
CA GLN A 24 -2.22 -0.45 6.18
C GLN A 24 -2.49 0.99 5.70
N THR A 25 -3.49 1.15 4.83
CA THR A 25 -3.97 2.47 4.42
C THR A 25 -4.80 3.13 5.53
N ALA A 26 -5.26 4.36 5.29
CA ALA A 26 -6.23 5.02 6.18
C ALA A 26 -7.54 4.22 6.37
N ILE A 27 -7.84 3.26 5.48
CA ILE A 27 -9.03 2.43 5.53
C ILE A 27 -8.70 1.12 6.26
N PRO A 28 -9.39 0.79 7.36
CA PRO A 28 -9.21 -0.48 8.06
C PRO A 28 -9.41 -1.70 7.15
N GLY A 29 -8.46 -2.63 7.19
CA GLY A 29 -8.49 -3.84 6.38
C GLY A 29 -8.02 -3.68 4.92
N VAL A 30 -7.65 -2.47 4.50
CA VAL A 30 -7.07 -2.20 3.17
C VAL A 30 -5.59 -1.90 3.31
N PHE A 31 -4.77 -2.64 2.56
CA PHE A 31 -3.31 -2.59 2.62
C PHE A 31 -2.69 -2.32 1.25
N SER A 32 -1.49 -1.76 1.24
CA SER A 32 -0.71 -1.47 0.03
C SER A 32 0.77 -1.76 0.25
N ALA A 33 1.44 -2.29 -0.77
CA ALA A 33 2.84 -2.70 -0.75
C ALA A 33 3.52 -2.48 -2.10
N GLY A 34 4.85 -2.45 -2.09
CA GLY A 34 5.66 -2.33 -3.31
C GLY A 34 5.51 -0.97 -3.98
N ASP A 35 5.48 -0.96 -5.31
CA ASP A 35 5.54 0.29 -6.09
C ASP A 35 4.33 1.21 -5.85
N MET A 36 3.15 0.67 -5.50
CA MET A 36 1.99 1.49 -5.15
C MET A 36 2.16 2.29 -3.86
N ARG A 37 3.04 1.84 -2.96
CA ARG A 37 3.28 2.45 -1.64
C ARG A 37 4.52 3.34 -1.65
N ARG A 38 5.59 2.89 -2.31
CA ARG A 38 6.91 3.53 -2.25
C ARG A 38 7.32 4.26 -3.53
N GLY A 39 6.60 4.01 -4.63
CA GLY A 39 6.96 4.42 -5.98
C GLY A 39 7.90 3.43 -6.67
N GLN A 40 8.23 3.70 -7.93
CA GLN A 40 9.02 2.84 -8.81
C GLN A 40 10.24 2.23 -8.10
N SER A 41 10.31 0.90 -8.09
CA SER A 41 11.35 0.16 -7.40
C SER A 41 11.74 -1.13 -8.16
N LEU A 42 12.75 -1.83 -7.65
CA LEU A 42 13.17 -3.13 -8.16
C LEU A 42 12.15 -4.21 -7.80
N VAL A 43 11.95 -5.18 -8.69
CA VAL A 43 11.05 -6.33 -8.50
C VAL A 43 11.34 -7.09 -7.21
N VAL A 44 12.62 -7.32 -6.89
CA VAL A 44 13.02 -8.02 -5.65
C VAL A 44 12.52 -7.31 -4.39
N ARG A 45 12.43 -5.98 -4.42
CA ARG A 45 11.96 -5.19 -3.29
C ARG A 45 10.44 -5.21 -3.18
N ALA A 46 9.72 -5.23 -4.29
CA ALA A 46 8.29 -5.47 -4.29
C ALA A 46 7.95 -6.86 -3.69
N ILE A 47 8.76 -7.89 -3.97
CA ILE A 47 8.61 -9.22 -3.38
C ILE A 47 8.88 -9.19 -1.86
N ALA A 48 9.93 -8.51 -1.42
CA ALA A 48 10.24 -8.37 0.00
C ALA A 48 9.12 -7.62 0.75
N GLU A 49 8.68 -6.46 0.23
CA GLU A 49 7.57 -5.71 0.82
C GLU A 49 6.26 -6.49 0.81
N GLY A 50 6.01 -7.33 -0.20
CA GLY A 50 4.83 -8.21 -0.21
C GLY A 50 4.83 -9.19 0.96
N LYS A 51 5.99 -9.75 1.33
CA LYS A 51 6.10 -10.64 2.50
C LYS A 51 5.88 -9.90 3.81
N GLU A 52 6.44 -8.70 3.93
CA GLU A 52 6.26 -7.86 5.12
C GLU A 52 4.81 -7.38 5.26
N CYS A 53 4.17 -7.02 4.16
CA CYS A 53 2.75 -6.67 4.12
C CYS A 53 1.88 -7.85 4.54
N ALA A 54 2.18 -9.07 4.07
CA ALA A 54 1.44 -10.26 4.50
C ALA A 54 1.58 -10.50 6.01
N ALA A 55 2.77 -10.30 6.57
CA ALA A 55 2.96 -10.38 8.02
C ALA A 55 2.16 -9.29 8.77
N ALA A 56 2.12 -8.06 8.26
CA ALA A 56 1.32 -6.98 8.84
C ALA A 56 -0.18 -7.28 8.80
N VAL A 57 -0.69 -7.85 7.71
CA VAL A 57 -2.09 -8.29 7.59
C VAL A 57 -2.41 -9.37 8.64
N ILE A 58 -1.53 -10.35 8.81
CA ILE A 58 -1.72 -11.44 9.79
C ILE A 58 -1.71 -10.90 11.23
N LEU A 59 -0.82 -9.95 11.56
CA LEU A 59 -0.73 -9.37 12.90
C LEU A 59 -1.92 -8.47 13.26
N GLN A 60 -2.67 -8.02 12.26
CA GLN A 60 -3.84 -7.16 12.45
C GLN A 60 -5.17 -7.94 12.56
N LEU A 61 -5.18 -9.22 12.18
CA LEU A 61 -6.28 -10.16 12.38
C LEU A 61 -6.25 -10.73 13.81
#